data_AF-A0A356C1G1-F1
#
_entry.id   AF-A0A356C1G1-F1
#
_cell.length_a   1.000
_cell.length_b   1.000
_cell.length_c   1.000
_cell.angle_alpha   90.00
_cell.angle_beta   90.00
_cell.angle_gamma   90.00
#
_symmetry.space_group_name_H-M   'P 1'
#
loop_
_entity.id
_entity.type
_entity.pdbx_description
1 polymer ?
#
loop_
_entity_poly.entity_id
_entity_poly.type
_entity_poly.pdbx_seq_one_letter_code
_entity_poly.pdbx_strand_id
1 'polypeptide(L)' 'MSTMFESGEYFVRIQNKGGHLKVTIWDSRGDKLLSDFLGPDPASQFWTRVESLTDANVVADLKKWIVS' A
#
# COMPACT_ATOMS: atom_id res chain seq x y z
N MET A 1 -14.82 2.30 3.61
CA MET A 1 -14.18 1.00 3.90
C MET A 1 -12.72 1.23 4.25
N SER A 2 -12.21 0.55 5.27
CA SER A 2 -10.80 0.59 5.69
C SER A 2 -10.37 -0.83 6.02
N THR A 3 -9.27 -1.27 5.42
CA THR A 3 -8.68 -2.60 5.66
C THR A 3 -7.26 -2.39 6.17
N MET A 4 -6.86 -3.22 7.14
CA MET A 4 -5.49 -3.27 7.63
C MET A 4 -5.04 -4.72 7.65
N PHE A 5 -3.82 -4.99 7.21
CA PHE A 5 -3.23 -6.33 7.18
C PHE A 5 -1.71 -6.26 7.31
N GLU A 6 -1.11 -7.37 7.71
CA GLU A 6 0.33 -7.58 7.74
C GLU A 6 0.78 -8.23 6.43
N SER A 7 1.94 -7.82 5.91
CA SER A 7 2.59 -8.43 4.75
C SER A 7 4.09 -8.43 5.00
N GLY A 8 4.65 -9.61 5.30
CA GLY A 8 6.03 -9.74 5.74
C GLY A 8 6.30 -8.98 7.03
N GLU A 9 7.29 -8.10 7.01
CA GLU A 9 7.66 -7.23 8.14
C GLU A 9 6.92 -5.87 8.14
N TYR A 10 5.90 -5.72 7.29
CA TYR A 10 5.21 -4.45 7.08
C TYR A 10 3.75 -4.50 7.51
N PHE A 11 3.27 -3.36 8.00
CA PHE A 11 1.85 -3.14 8.24
C PHE A 11 1.28 -2.30 7.11
N VAL A 12 0.18 -2.73 6.52
CA VAL A 12 -0.45 -2.07 5.38
C VAL A 12 -1.87 -1.68 5.74
N ARG A 13 -2.25 -0.44 5.45
CA ARG A 13 -3.62 0.07 5.57
C ARG A 13 -4.10 0.62 4.25
N ILE A 14 -5.25 0.12 3.80
CA ILE A 14 -5.97 0.63 2.63
C ILE A 14 -7.24 1.32 3.13
N GLN A 15 -7.49 2.54 2.66
CA GLN A 15 -8.66 3.31 3.04
C GLN A 15 -9.34 3.93 1.83
N ASN A 16 -10.66 3.87 1.75
CA ASN A 16 -11.39 4.74 0.83
C ASN A 16 -11.57 6.13 1.46
N LYS A 17 -11.07 7.16 0.78
CA LYS A 17 -11.13 8.57 1.17
C LYS A 17 -11.73 9.37 0.00
N GLY A 18 -13.03 9.68 0.11
CA GLY A 18 -13.72 10.47 -0.92
C GLY A 18 -13.75 9.80 -2.29
N GLY A 19 -13.84 8.46 -2.36
CA GLY A 19 -13.82 7.71 -3.62
C GLY A 19 -12.42 7.26 -4.06
N HIS A 20 -11.36 7.77 -3.44
CA HIS A 20 -9.98 7.41 -3.77
C HIS A 20 -9.41 6.44 -2.74
N LEU A 21 -8.71 5.40 -3.20
CA LEU A 21 -8.00 4.49 -2.31
C LEU A 21 -6.70 5.16 -1.84
N LYS A 22 -6.52 5.26 -0.53
CA LYS A 22 -5.28 5.68 0.11
C LYS A 22 -4.60 4.48 0.74
N VAL A 23 -3.33 4.29 0.42
CA VAL A 23 -2.48 3.24 0.98
C VAL A 23 -1.49 3.88 1.95
N THR A 24 -1.35 3.31 3.14
CA THR A 24 -0.32 3.69 4.11
C THR A 24 0.42 2.44 4.55
N ILE A 25 1.74 2.53 4.61
CA ILE A 25 2.63 1.40 4.93
C ILE A 25 3.58 1.83 6.05
N TRP A 26 3.77 0.93 7.02
CA TRP A 26 4.72 1.07 8.11
C TRP A 26 5.66 -0.13 8.15
N ASP A 27 6.88 0.09 8.63
CA ASP A 27 7.81 -1.00 8.96
C ASP A 27 7.45 -1.68 10.30
N SER A 28 8.21 -2.72 10.65
CA SER A 28 8.03 -3.50 11.88
C SER A 28 8.28 -2.70 13.17
N ARG A 29 8.93 -1.54 13.07
CA ARG A 29 9.21 -0.62 14.20
C ARG A 29 8.11 0.43 14.37
N GLY A 30 7.16 0.50 13.42
CA GLY A 30 6.08 1.49 13.40
C GLY A 30 6.44 2.78 12.67
N ASP A 31 7.59 2.84 11.99
CA ASP A 31 7.97 3.98 11.16
C ASP A 31 7.15 3.97 9.87
N LYS A 32 6.59 5.12 9.51
CA LYS A 32 5.75 5.25 8.31
C LYS A 32 6.62 5.41 7.07
N LEU A 33 6.56 4.42 6.19
CA LEU A 33 7.34 4.40 4.95
C LEU A 33 6.60 5.11 3.81
N LEU A 34 5.28 4.91 3.72
CA LEU A 34 4.45 5.45 2.64
C LEU A 34 3.09 5.90 3.17
N SER A 35 2.55 7.00 2.62
CA SER A 35 1.13 7.37 2.79
C SER A 35 0.65 8.14 1.58
N ASP A 36 0.10 7.43 0.60
CA ASP A 36 -0.19 8.00 -0.71
C ASP A 36 -1.51 7.48 -1.28
N PHE A 37 -2.06 8.21 -2.24
CA PHE A 37 -3.27 7.80 -2.95
C PHE A 37 -2.91 6.91 -4.13
N LEU A 38 -3.70 5.86 -4.34
CA LEU A 38 -3.69 5.08 -5.56
C LEU A 38 -4.27 5.95 -6.69
N GLY A 39 -3.39 6.54 -7.49
CA GLY A 39 -3.73 7.42 -8.59
C GLY A 39 -4.14 6.67 -9.87
N PRO A 40 -4.84 7.34 -10.81
CA PRO A 40 -5.36 6.73 -12.04
C PRO A 40 -4.29 6.35 -13.08
N ASP A 41 -3.11 6.97 -13.08
CA ASP A 41 -1.90 6.52 -13.82
C ASP A 41 -0.70 7.42 -13.43
N PRO A 42 0.56 6.95 -13.47
CA PRO A 42 0.97 5.58 -13.71
C PRO A 42 0.94 4.78 -12.42
N ALA A 43 0.09 3.75 -12.43
CA ALA A 43 0.19 2.64 -11.51
C ALA A 43 1.66 2.15 -11.41
N SER A 44 2.45 2.27 -12.49
CA SER A 44 3.91 2.06 -12.48
C SER A 44 4.64 2.81 -11.36
N GLN A 45 4.48 4.13 -11.23
CA GLN A 45 5.27 4.90 -10.25
C GLN A 45 4.88 4.58 -8.80
N PHE A 46 3.58 4.40 -8.54
CA PHE A 46 3.11 4.00 -7.23
C PHE A 46 3.67 2.62 -6.84
N TRP A 47 3.55 1.63 -7.73
CA TRP A 47 4.05 0.28 -7.45
C TRP A 47 5.58 0.24 -7.32
N THR A 48 6.31 0.95 -8.19
CA THR A 48 7.77 1.08 -8.08
C THR A 48 8.17 1.73 -6.77
N ARG A 49 7.44 2.76 -6.30
CA ARG A 49 7.72 3.41 -5.03
C ARG A 49 7.46 2.48 -3.85
N VAL A 50 6.34 1.77 -3.84
CA VAL A 50 6.04 0.74 -2.83
C VAL A 50 7.18 -0.27 -2.80
N GLU A 51 7.51 -0.88 -3.93
CA GLU A 51 8.56 -1.91 -4.03
C GLU A 51 9.93 -1.39 -3.56
N SER A 52 10.28 -0.13 -3.88
CA SER A 52 11.55 0.48 -3.45
C SER A 52 11.64 0.76 -1.95
N LEU A 53 10.50 0.95 -1.27
CA LEU A 53 10.43 1.22 0.16
C LEU A 53 10.20 -0.04 0.98
N THR A 54 9.71 -1.11 0.34
CA THR A 54 9.37 -2.38 0.97
C THR A 54 10.02 -3.55 0.22
N ASP A 55 9.20 -4.38 -0.43
CA ASP A 55 9.56 -5.53 -1.23
C ASP A 55 8.42 -5.91 -2.20
N ALA A 56 8.69 -6.90 -3.05
CA ALA A 56 7.73 -7.39 -4.05
C ALA A 56 6.52 -8.13 -3.43
N ASN A 57 6.62 -8.69 -2.23
CA ASN A 57 5.52 -9.39 -1.58
C ASN A 57 4.42 -8.40 -1.16
N VAL A 58 4.82 -7.25 -0.59
CA VAL A 58 3.88 -6.17 -0.23
C VAL A 58 3.09 -5.69 -1.46
N VAL A 59 3.76 -5.55 -2.61
CA VAL A 59 3.09 -5.18 -3.88
C VAL A 59 2.10 -6.26 -4.30
N ALA A 60 2.48 -7.54 -4.24
CA ALA A 60 1.60 -8.65 -4.62
C ALA A 60 0.35 -8.72 -3.72
N ASP A 61 0.51 -8.56 -2.40
CA ASP A 61 -0.61 -8.60 -1.46
C ASP A 61 -1.53 -7.39 -1.58
N LEU A 62 -0.97 -6.19 -1.78
CA LEU A 62 -1.76 -4.98 -2.08
C LEU A 62 -2.63 -5.18 -3.33
N LYS A 63 -2.08 -5.76 -4.40
CA LYS A 63 -2.83 -6.02 -5.65
C LYS A 63 -3.99 -6.99 -5.43
N LYS A 64 -3.81 -8.02 -4.60
CA LYS A 64 -4.92 -8.95 -4.25
C LYS A 64 -6.06 -8.21 -3.55
N TRP A 65 -5.75 -7.30 -2.63
CA TRP A 65 -6.77 -6.54 -1.90
C TRP A 65 -7.50 -5.50 -2.75
N ILE A 66 -6.83 -4.90 -3.73
CA ILE A 66 -7.40 -3.83 -4.56
C ILE A 66 -8.23 -4.38 -5.72
N VAL A 67 -7.90 -5.58 -6.22
CA VAL A 67 -8.61 -6.23 -7.33
C VAL A 67 -9.76 -7.14 -6.84
N SER A 68 -9.79 -7.48 -5.55
CA SER A 68 -10.87 -8.25 -4.91
C SER A 68 -12.08 -7.40 -4.57
#